data_AF-A0A952FGQ3-F1
#
_entry.id   AF-A0A952FGQ3-F1
#
_cell.length_a   1.000
_cell.length_b   1.000
_cell.length_c   1.000
_cell.angle_alpha   90.00
_cell.angle_beta   90.00
_cell.angle_gamma   90.00
#
_symmetry.space_group_name_H-M   'P 1'
#
loop_
_entity.id
_entity.type
_entity.pdbx_description
1 polymer ?
#
loop_
_entity_poly.entity_id
_entity_poly.type
_entity_poly.pdbx_seq_one_letter_code
_entity_poly.pdbx_strand_id
1 'polypeptide(L)'
;MSTSLKHPLRHPLQLQKFARHSLTFGPTPIQPLKRLSAHLGGKVELYAKREDCNSGLAFGGNKTRKMEYLIPEALAQGCDTLVSIGGIQSNQTRQVAAVAAHLGMKCVLVQENWVNYSDAVYDRVGNIEMSRIMGADVRLDAAGFDIGIRPS
;
A
#
# COMPACT_ATOMS: atom_id res chain seq x y z
N MET A 1 15.50 -44.54 -10.90
CA MET A 1 14.49 -43.86 -11.75
C MET A 1 14.08 -42.57 -11.04
N SER A 2 14.67 -41.43 -11.44
CA SER A 2 14.32 -40.11 -10.89
C SER A 2 13.44 -39.40 -11.92
N THR A 3 12.15 -39.34 -11.66
CA THR A 3 11.19 -38.58 -12.47
C THR A 3 11.34 -37.11 -12.13
N SER A 4 12.10 -36.40 -12.97
CA SER A 4 12.09 -34.94 -13.04
C SER A 4 10.68 -34.47 -13.39
N LEU A 5 9.93 -33.98 -12.39
CA LEU A 5 8.74 -33.17 -12.61
C LEU A 5 9.18 -31.83 -13.20
N LYS A 6 9.33 -31.78 -14.53
CA LYS A 6 9.43 -30.53 -15.27
C LYS A 6 8.07 -29.84 -15.19
N HIS A 7 7.88 -28.99 -14.20
CA HIS A 7 6.77 -28.05 -14.20
C HIS A 7 6.93 -27.15 -15.43
N PRO A 8 5.93 -27.03 -16.32
CA PRO A 8 6.03 -26.13 -17.47
C PRO A 8 6.11 -24.71 -16.93
N LEU A 9 7.32 -24.13 -16.92
CA LEU A 9 7.52 -22.74 -16.56
C LEU A 9 6.75 -21.88 -17.56
N ARG A 10 5.62 -21.36 -17.08
CA ARG A 10 4.87 -20.22 -17.62
C ARG A 10 5.87 -19.20 -18.17
N HIS A 11 5.59 -18.65 -19.36
CA HIS A 11 6.36 -17.56 -19.95
C HIS A 11 6.83 -16.57 -18.87
N PRO A 12 8.14 -16.27 -18.76
CA PRO A 12 8.63 -15.34 -17.75
C PRO A 12 7.97 -13.98 -18.00
N LEU A 13 7.21 -13.50 -17.01
CA LEU A 13 6.56 -12.21 -17.06
C LEU A 13 7.64 -11.13 -17.23
N GLN A 14 7.68 -10.48 -18.39
CA GLN A 14 8.68 -9.44 -18.69
C GLN A 14 8.25 -8.10 -18.06
N LEU A 15 8.36 -8.00 -16.73
CA LEU A 15 7.91 -6.84 -15.96
C LEU A 15 8.55 -5.52 -16.42
N GLN A 16 9.72 -5.58 -17.04
CA GLN A 16 10.45 -4.41 -17.58
C GLN A 16 9.69 -3.68 -18.70
N LYS A 17 8.67 -4.30 -19.30
CA LYS A 17 7.83 -3.64 -20.32
C LYS A 17 6.89 -2.57 -19.73
N PHE A 18 6.61 -2.65 -18.43
CA PHE A 18 5.73 -1.71 -17.76
C PHE A 18 6.56 -0.60 -17.13
N ALA A 19 6.22 0.66 -17.43
CA ALA A 19 6.89 1.81 -16.85
C ALA A 19 6.77 1.77 -15.31
N ARG A 20 7.82 2.24 -14.63
CA ARG A 20 7.89 2.29 -13.16
C ARG A 20 8.37 3.66 -12.72
N HIS A 21 7.55 4.38 -11.95
CA HIS A 21 7.91 5.62 -11.27
C HIS A 21 8.55 5.29 -9.91
N SER A 22 9.73 5.83 -9.60
CA SER A 22 10.45 5.47 -8.37
C SER A 22 9.85 6.20 -7.17
N LEU A 23 9.24 5.46 -6.25
CA LEU A 23 8.65 5.98 -4.99
C LEU A 23 9.31 5.36 -3.75
N THR A 24 10.19 4.38 -3.94
CA THR A 24 10.89 3.66 -2.88
C THR A 24 12.39 3.93 -2.91
N PHE A 25 13.08 3.67 -1.80
CA PHE A 25 14.55 3.74 -1.73
C PHE A 25 15.26 2.69 -2.59
N GLY A 26 14.55 1.65 -3.07
CA GLY A 26 15.11 0.53 -3.83
C GLY A 26 14.65 -0.84 -3.28
N PRO A 27 15.45 -1.91 -3.47
CA PRO A 27 15.18 -3.21 -2.87
C PRO A 27 15.14 -3.12 -1.34
N THR A 28 14.05 -3.60 -0.74
CA THR A 28 13.86 -3.53 0.72
C THR A 28 14.67 -4.61 1.45
N PRO A 29 15.23 -4.30 2.63
CA PRO A 29 16.11 -5.21 3.35
C PRO A 29 15.35 -6.44 3.85
N ILE A 30 16.06 -7.57 3.96
CA ILE A 30 15.58 -8.81 4.56
C ILE A 30 16.38 -9.04 5.85
N GLN A 31 15.68 -9.25 6.95
CA GLN A 31 16.30 -9.40 8.26
C GLN A 31 15.93 -10.75 8.88
N PRO A 32 16.91 -11.51 9.42
CA PRO A 32 16.62 -12.72 10.17
C PRO A 32 16.03 -12.37 11.53
N LEU A 33 14.92 -13.00 11.91
CA LEU A 33 14.27 -12.83 13.20
C LEU A 33 14.75 -13.88 14.20
N LYS A 34 16.08 -14.00 14.38
CA LYS A 34 16.71 -15.11 15.14
C LYS A 34 16.12 -15.34 16.53
N ARG A 35 15.82 -14.25 17.26
CA ARG A 35 15.21 -14.34 18.60
C ARG A 35 13.80 -14.92 18.55
N LEU A 36 12.99 -14.52 17.57
CA LEU A 36 11.63 -15.06 17.40
C LEU A 36 11.68 -16.53 16.96
N SER A 37 12.57 -16.87 16.03
CA SER A 37 12.80 -18.26 15.62
C SER A 37 13.14 -19.15 16.81
N ALA A 38 14.09 -18.72 17.65
CA ALA A 38 14.49 -19.45 18.86
C ALA A 38 13.35 -19.54 19.88
N HIS A 39 12.62 -18.44 20.12
CA HIS A 39 11.49 -18.39 21.04
C HIS A 39 10.36 -19.37 20.64
N LEU A 40 10.13 -19.58 19.34
CA LEU A 40 9.13 -20.50 18.80
C LEU A 40 9.64 -21.95 18.65
N GLY A 41 10.78 -22.29 19.25
CA GLY A 41 11.30 -23.66 19.29
C GLY A 41 12.37 -23.98 18.25
N GLY A 42 12.84 -23.01 17.47
CA GLY A 42 14.06 -23.12 16.65
C GLY A 42 13.97 -24.05 15.43
N LYS A 43 12.80 -24.62 15.12
CA LYS A 43 12.62 -25.55 13.99
C LYS A 43 12.52 -24.88 12.63
N VAL A 44 12.20 -23.59 12.60
CA VAL A 44 12.03 -22.77 11.39
C VAL A 44 12.81 -21.47 11.56
N GLU A 45 13.60 -21.12 10.54
CA GLU A 45 14.24 -19.80 10.48
C GLU A 45 13.26 -18.77 9.90
N LEU A 46 12.82 -17.83 10.75
CA LEU A 46 11.95 -16.74 10.33
C LEU A 46 12.77 -15.54 9.82
N TYR A 47 12.29 -14.95 8.74
CA TYR A 47 12.83 -13.73 8.15
C TYR A 47 11.70 -12.73 7.89
N ALA A 48 12.03 -11.43 7.90
CA ALA A 48 11.11 -10.36 7.51
C ALA A 48 11.72 -9.54 6.37
N LYS A 49 10.97 -9.40 5.27
CA LYS A 49 11.26 -8.44 4.20
C LYS A 49 10.57 -7.12 4.50
N ARG A 50 11.35 -6.06 4.71
CA ARG A 50 10.90 -4.80 5.31
C ARG A 50 10.26 -3.83 4.31
N GLU A 51 9.14 -4.23 3.72
CA GLU A 51 8.34 -3.31 2.88
C GLU A 51 7.76 -2.13 3.68
N ASP A 52 7.65 -2.27 5.00
CA ASP A 52 7.25 -1.21 5.92
C ASP A 52 8.29 -0.08 6.05
N CYS A 53 9.51 -0.25 5.54
CA CYS A 53 10.58 0.76 5.55
C CYS A 53 10.99 1.21 4.13
N ASN A 54 10.10 1.06 3.15
CA ASN A 54 10.50 1.17 1.74
C ASN A 54 10.63 2.60 1.20
N SER A 55 10.12 3.61 1.91
CA SER A 55 10.02 4.98 1.41
C SER A 55 10.00 6.02 2.52
N GLY A 56 10.46 7.24 2.21
CA GLY A 56 10.31 8.41 3.06
C GLY A 56 8.91 9.05 2.98
N LEU A 57 8.06 8.60 2.06
CA LEU A 57 6.71 9.14 1.86
C LEU A 57 5.76 8.62 2.97
N ALA A 58 5.67 9.39 4.06
CA ALA A 58 4.80 9.14 5.21
C ALA A 58 4.85 7.69 5.70
N PHE A 59 6.05 7.18 6.01
CA PHE A 59 6.35 5.79 6.41
C PHE A 59 6.26 4.71 5.32
N GLY A 60 5.75 5.02 4.12
CA GLY A 60 5.69 4.06 3.01
C GLY A 60 4.86 2.81 3.31
N GLY A 61 5.26 1.69 2.71
CA GLY A 61 4.59 0.40 2.85
C GLY A 61 4.33 -0.32 1.53
N ASN A 62 3.68 -1.48 1.59
CA ASN A 62 3.43 -2.29 0.40
C ASN A 62 2.58 -1.61 -0.69
N LYS A 63 1.79 -0.58 -0.35
CA LYS A 63 0.96 0.14 -1.33
C LYS A 63 1.79 1.13 -2.14
N THR A 64 2.81 1.73 -1.55
CA THR A 64 3.82 2.55 -2.26
C THR A 64 4.48 1.74 -3.38
N ARG A 65 4.85 0.47 -3.14
CA ARG A 65 5.40 -0.41 -4.19
C ARG A 65 4.42 -0.69 -5.33
N LYS A 66 3.11 -0.81 -5.04
CA LYS A 66 2.09 -0.97 -6.10
C LYS A 66 1.96 0.29 -6.95
N MET A 67 1.95 1.45 -6.30
CA MET A 67 1.79 2.74 -6.98
C MET A 67 2.94 3.07 -7.93
N GLU A 68 4.15 2.53 -7.73
CA GLU A 68 5.26 2.69 -8.69
C GLU A 68 4.86 2.30 -10.13
N TYR A 69 3.88 1.41 -10.33
CA TYR A 69 3.38 1.01 -11.65
C TYR A 69 2.08 1.69 -12.08
N LEU A 70 1.34 2.33 -11.18
CA LEU A 70 0.09 3.04 -11.51
C LEU A 70 0.36 4.53 -11.84
N ILE A 71 1.31 5.15 -11.14
CA ILE A 71 1.66 6.56 -11.34
C ILE A 71 2.10 6.87 -12.78
N PRO A 72 2.91 6.05 -13.47
CA PRO A 72 3.25 6.31 -14.87
C PRO A 72 2.02 6.49 -15.78
N GLU A 73 0.98 5.69 -15.57
CA GLU A 73 -0.26 5.81 -16.34
C GLU A 73 -1.02 7.09 -15.99
N ALA A 74 -1.18 7.41 -14.70
CA ALA A 74 -1.84 8.65 -14.27
C ALA A 74 -1.14 9.90 -14.84
N LEU A 75 0.19 9.92 -14.85
CA LEU A 75 0.98 11.00 -15.44
C LEU A 75 0.82 11.06 -16.97
N ALA A 76 0.84 9.91 -17.65
CA ALA A 76 0.69 9.84 -19.10
C ALA A 76 -0.70 10.29 -19.58
N GLN A 77 -1.74 10.03 -18.78
CA GLN A 77 -3.11 10.48 -19.03
C GLN A 77 -3.34 11.96 -18.65
N GLY A 78 -2.34 12.64 -18.08
CA GLY A 78 -2.48 14.03 -17.66
C GLY A 78 -3.44 14.24 -16.48
N CYS A 79 -3.61 13.23 -15.62
CA CYS A 79 -4.43 13.37 -14.42
C CYS A 79 -3.83 14.44 -13.50
N ASP A 80 -4.69 15.23 -12.84
CA ASP A 80 -4.28 16.27 -11.88
C ASP A 80 -4.62 15.91 -10.42
N THR A 81 -5.41 14.84 -10.22
CA THR A 81 -5.97 14.45 -8.94
C THR A 81 -5.91 12.93 -8.78
N LEU A 82 -5.37 12.44 -7.66
CA LEU A 82 -5.46 11.04 -7.27
C LEU A 82 -6.69 10.83 -6.38
N VAL A 83 -7.56 9.90 -6.77
CA VAL A 83 -8.74 9.53 -5.98
C VAL A 83 -8.59 8.09 -5.50
N SER A 84 -8.79 7.84 -4.20
CA SER A 84 -8.74 6.50 -3.64
C SER A 84 -9.72 6.32 -2.48
N ILE A 85 -9.81 5.09 -1.99
CA ILE A 85 -10.80 4.68 -0.99
C ILE A 85 -10.18 3.75 0.07
N GLY A 86 -10.74 3.73 1.27
CA GLY A 86 -10.44 2.73 2.28
C GLY A 86 -11.21 2.90 3.58
N GLY A 87 -10.94 2.05 4.57
CA GLY A 87 -11.43 2.29 5.93
C GLY A 87 -10.85 3.57 6.57
N ILE A 88 -11.41 4.00 7.70
CA ILE A 88 -10.94 5.17 8.48
C ILE A 88 -9.41 5.12 8.71
N GLN A 89 -8.86 4.02 9.21
CA GLN A 89 -7.41 3.88 9.44
C GLN A 89 -6.63 3.29 8.25
N SER A 90 -7.12 3.49 7.03
CA SER A 90 -6.53 2.89 5.83
C SER A 90 -5.08 3.35 5.59
N ASN A 91 -4.18 2.36 5.55
CA ASN A 91 -2.80 2.59 5.11
C ASN A 91 -2.72 2.98 3.63
N GLN A 92 -3.69 2.55 2.81
CA GLN A 92 -3.73 2.84 1.36
C GLN A 92 -3.96 4.34 1.14
N THR A 93 -4.99 4.91 1.77
CA THR A 93 -5.37 6.32 1.57
C THR A 93 -4.25 7.25 2.04
N ARG A 94 -3.62 6.95 3.18
CA ARG A 94 -2.44 7.67 3.65
C ARG A 94 -1.27 7.64 2.66
N GLN A 95 -0.97 6.48 2.07
CA GLN A 95 0.10 6.37 1.07
C GLN A 95 -0.25 7.12 -0.23
N VAL A 96 -1.52 7.10 -0.67
CA VAL A 96 -1.98 7.87 -1.84
C VAL A 96 -1.84 9.37 -1.61
N ALA A 97 -2.23 9.88 -0.43
CA ALA A 97 -2.04 11.28 -0.09
C ALA A 97 -0.56 11.70 -0.10
N ALA A 98 0.33 10.87 0.43
CA ALA A 98 1.77 11.15 0.41
C ALA A 98 2.34 11.22 -1.02
N VAL A 99 1.92 10.29 -1.88
CA VAL A 99 2.34 10.28 -3.29
C VAL A 99 1.75 11.46 -4.07
N ALA A 100 0.48 11.79 -3.86
CA ALA A 100 -0.15 12.96 -4.48
C ALA A 100 0.59 14.25 -4.12
N ALA A 101 0.86 14.47 -2.83
CA ALA A 101 1.61 15.63 -2.36
C ALA A 101 3.03 15.68 -2.96
N HIS A 102 3.73 14.54 -3.02
CA HIS A 102 5.06 14.44 -3.63
C HIS A 102 5.08 14.82 -5.12
N LEU A 103 4.04 14.42 -5.86
CA LEU A 103 3.92 14.68 -7.30
C LEU A 103 3.31 16.06 -7.62
N GLY A 104 2.90 16.83 -6.61
CA GLY A 104 2.18 18.09 -6.80
C GLY A 104 0.75 17.91 -7.34
N MET A 105 0.15 16.73 -7.14
CA MET A 105 -1.23 16.42 -7.54
C MET A 105 -2.20 16.70 -6.38
N LYS A 106 -3.46 16.98 -6.71
CA LYS A 106 -4.55 16.99 -5.72
C LYS A 106 -4.83 15.56 -5.24
N CYS A 107 -5.48 15.43 -4.08
CA CYS A 107 -5.86 14.13 -3.52
C CYS A 107 -7.27 14.18 -2.94
N VAL A 108 -8.11 13.22 -3.31
CA VAL A 108 -9.42 12.99 -2.70
C VAL A 108 -9.49 11.58 -2.16
N LEU A 109 -9.90 11.43 -0.91
CA LEU A 109 -9.97 10.15 -0.22
C LEU A 109 -11.37 9.91 0.33
N VAL A 110 -12.01 8.84 -0.14
CA VAL A 110 -13.26 8.35 0.46
C VAL A 110 -12.90 7.38 1.59
N GLN A 111 -13.34 7.68 2.80
CA GLN A 111 -13.05 6.86 3.97
C GLN A 111 -14.31 6.40 4.67
N GLU A 112 -14.45 5.09 4.85
CA GLU A 112 -15.66 4.46 5.36
C GLU A 112 -15.41 3.72 6.67
N ASN A 113 -16.46 3.48 7.45
CA ASN A 113 -16.35 2.63 8.63
C ASN A 113 -16.42 1.13 8.25
N TRP A 114 -15.25 0.55 7.96
CA TRP A 114 -15.13 -0.86 7.55
C TRP A 114 -14.95 -1.85 8.70
N VAL A 115 -14.80 -1.35 9.92
CA VAL A 115 -14.50 -2.17 11.09
C VAL A 115 -15.54 -1.86 12.14
N ASN A 116 -16.17 -2.87 12.73
CA ASN A 116 -17.07 -2.66 13.87
C ASN A 116 -16.25 -2.36 15.14
N TYR A 117 -15.70 -1.16 15.18
CA TYR A 117 -14.84 -0.64 16.24
C TYR A 117 -15.15 0.85 16.43
N SER A 118 -15.36 1.25 17.68
CA SER A 118 -15.75 2.61 18.05
C SER A 118 -14.84 3.13 19.16
N ASP A 119 -13.70 3.66 18.74
CA ASP A 119 -12.81 4.41 19.61
C ASP A 119 -13.02 5.92 19.42
N ALA A 120 -12.99 6.68 20.51
CA ALA A 120 -13.33 8.11 20.52
C ALA A 120 -12.45 8.97 19.59
N VAL A 121 -11.25 8.50 19.27
CA VAL A 121 -10.28 9.21 18.43
C VAL A 121 -9.97 8.46 17.13
N TYR A 122 -10.68 7.36 16.82
CA TYR A 122 -10.39 6.48 15.69
C TYR A 122 -10.27 7.22 14.35
N ASP A 123 -11.05 8.29 14.18
CA ASP A 123 -11.15 9.12 12.99
C ASP A 123 -10.27 10.39 13.01
N ARG A 124 -9.46 10.57 14.05
CA ARG A 124 -8.69 11.81 14.31
C ARG A 124 -7.22 11.59 14.63
N VAL A 125 -6.77 10.35 14.76
CA VAL A 125 -5.35 10.00 14.95
C VAL A 125 -4.83 9.08 13.84
N GLY A 126 -3.53 8.95 13.69
CA GLY A 126 -2.92 7.89 12.88
C GLY A 126 -2.98 8.14 11.37
N ASN A 127 -3.44 7.16 10.59
CA ASN A 127 -3.38 7.23 9.12
C ASN A 127 -4.27 8.33 8.53
N ILE A 128 -5.47 8.50 9.08
CA ILE A 128 -6.40 9.56 8.64
C ILE A 128 -5.86 10.95 8.96
N GLU A 129 -5.25 11.12 10.13
CA GLU A 129 -4.60 12.36 10.55
C GLU A 129 -3.48 12.75 9.57
N MET A 130 -2.57 11.83 9.26
CA MET A 130 -1.51 12.07 8.27
C MET A 130 -2.06 12.45 6.90
N SER A 131 -3.15 11.81 6.46
CA SER A 131 -3.78 12.13 5.17
C SER A 131 -4.25 13.58 5.11
N ARG A 132 -4.87 14.07 6.20
CA ARG A 132 -5.31 15.47 6.33
C ARG A 132 -4.11 16.44 6.40
N ILE A 133 -3.06 16.10 7.16
CA ILE A 133 -1.84 16.92 7.27
C ILE A 133 -1.18 17.10 5.89
N MET A 134 -1.21 16.07 5.05
CA MET A 134 -0.66 16.13 3.68
C MET A 134 -1.59 16.84 2.67
N GLY A 135 -2.70 17.42 3.12
CA GLY A 135 -3.57 18.26 2.31
C GLY A 135 -4.58 17.51 1.44
N ALA A 136 -4.84 16.23 1.71
CA ALA A 136 -5.89 15.50 1.00
C ALA A 136 -7.30 15.94 1.45
N ASP A 137 -8.24 15.98 0.51
CA ASP A 137 -9.68 16.10 0.78
C ASP A 137 -10.21 14.75 1.28
N VAL A 138 -10.29 14.62 2.61
CA VAL A 138 -10.74 13.38 3.28
C VAL A 138 -12.24 13.46 3.55
N ARG A 139 -13.00 12.57 2.92
CA ARG A 139 -14.46 12.49 3.02
C ARG A 139 -14.86 11.23 3.78
N LEU A 140 -15.51 11.40 4.92
CA LEU A 140 -16.07 10.28 5.68
C LEU A 140 -17.43 9.89 5.10
N ASP A 141 -17.57 8.63 4.69
CA ASP A 141 -18.78 8.08 4.08
C ASP A 141 -19.41 6.99 4.96
N ALA A 142 -20.75 6.94 4.97
CA ALA A 142 -21.54 6.09 5.85
C ALA A 142 -21.81 4.68 5.30
N ALA A 143 -21.46 4.37 4.05
CA ALA A 143 -21.90 3.17 3.34
C ALA A 143 -21.26 1.84 3.83
N GLY A 144 -20.36 1.88 4.82
CA GLY A 144 -19.83 0.70 5.51
C GLY A 144 -18.91 -0.17 4.63
N PHE A 145 -18.52 -1.36 5.07
CA PHE A 145 -17.66 -2.25 4.25
C PHE A 145 -18.43 -2.93 3.11
N ASP A 146 -17.85 -2.91 1.91
CA ASP A 146 -18.37 -3.64 0.75
C ASP A 146 -17.24 -4.06 -0.22
N ILE A 147 -17.47 -5.11 -0.99
CA ILE A 147 -16.61 -5.59 -2.08
C ILE A 147 -17.35 -5.68 -3.44
N GLY A 148 -18.64 -5.34 -3.47
CA GLY A 148 -19.49 -5.31 -4.66
C GLY A 148 -19.43 -4.00 -5.44
N ILE A 149 -20.23 -3.93 -6.51
CA ILE A 149 -20.46 -2.70 -7.28
C ILE A 149 -21.61 -1.96 -6.62
N ARG A 150 -21.36 -0.72 -6.16
CA ARG A 150 -22.39 0.15 -5.61
C ARG A 150 -23.05 0.98 -6.70
N PRO A 151 -24.36 1.26 -6.59
CA PRO A 151 -25.04 2.20 -7.48
C PRO A 151 -24.42 3.59 -7.32
N SER A 152 -24.18 4.26 -8.46
CA SER A 152 -23.64 5.61 -8.57
C SER A 152 -24.71 6.69 -8.45
#